data_AF-A0A963ICI0-F1
#
_entry.id   AF-A0A963ICI0-F1
#
_cell.length_a   1.000
_cell.length_b   1.000
_cell.length_c   1.000
_cell.angle_alpha   90.00
_cell.angle_beta   90.00
_cell.angle_gamma   90.00
#
_symmetry.space_group_name_H-M   'P 1'
#
loop_
_entity.id
_entity.type
_entity.pdbx_description
1 polymer ?
#
loop_
_entity_poly.entity_id
_entity_poly.type
_entity_poly.pdbx_seq_one_letter_code
_entity_poly.pdbx_strand_id
1 'polypeptide(L)'
;MSLDLLPAFIRNRYEIREWKHACAILKADFQQEWTDIIAVLEAFRLRKSWLIEGGGSKSKVSHFIDSFLYQRGWTEKEFTTQVVVDDLHFDTPTHKVDCFRNRVALEIEWNNKDPFFDRDLNNFRLLFDLRAISVGVI
;
A
#
# COMPACT_ATOMS: atom_id res chain seq x y z
N MET A 1 0.66 -14.98 -17.28
CA MET A 1 0.17 -13.65 -16.88
C MET A 1 1.05 -13.10 -15.77
N SER A 2 1.14 -11.78 -15.59
CA SER A 2 2.04 -11.17 -14.59
C SER A 2 1.70 -11.61 -13.14
N LEU A 3 0.45 -11.94 -12.85
CA LEU A 3 0.04 -12.59 -11.60
C LEU A 3 0.70 -13.95 -11.34
N ASP A 4 1.13 -14.71 -12.35
CA ASP A 4 1.81 -16.00 -12.17
C ASP A 4 3.18 -15.85 -11.49
N LEU A 5 3.69 -14.62 -11.41
CA LEU A 5 4.89 -14.29 -10.65
C LEU A 5 4.70 -14.45 -9.14
N LEU A 6 3.45 -14.40 -8.65
CA LEU A 6 3.10 -14.58 -7.24
C LEU A 6 3.14 -16.07 -6.83
N PRO A 7 3.59 -16.38 -5.60
CA PRO A 7 3.58 -17.74 -5.07
C PRO A 7 2.18 -18.36 -5.08
N ALA A 8 2.12 -19.68 -5.28
CA ALA A 8 0.86 -20.42 -5.29
C ALA A 8 0.06 -20.24 -3.98
N PHE A 9 0.74 -20.12 -2.83
CA PHE A 9 0.08 -19.85 -1.55
C PHE A 9 -0.77 -18.58 -1.60
N ILE A 10 -0.21 -17.50 -2.17
CA ILE A 10 -0.89 -16.20 -2.29
C ILE A 10 -2.06 -16.30 -3.28
N ARG A 11 -1.80 -16.84 -4.48
CA ARG A 11 -2.83 -16.98 -5.52
C ARG A 11 -4.02 -17.83 -5.11
N ASN A 12 -3.83 -18.79 -4.21
CA ASN A 12 -4.88 -19.69 -3.75
C ASN A 12 -5.67 -19.15 -2.54
N ARG A 13 -5.18 -18.09 -1.87
CA ARG A 13 -5.75 -17.60 -0.60
C ARG A 13 -6.21 -16.13 -0.65
N TYR A 14 -5.76 -15.39 -1.64
CA TYR A 14 -6.05 -13.97 -1.80
C TYR A 14 -6.72 -13.71 -3.15
N GLU A 15 -7.67 -12.78 -3.17
CA GLU A 15 -8.07 -12.13 -4.41
C GLU A 15 -7.01 -11.10 -4.76
N ILE A 16 -6.47 -11.18 -5.98
CA ILE A 16 -5.44 -10.25 -6.44
C ILE A 16 -5.93 -9.60 -7.72
N ARG A 17 -5.83 -8.28 -7.76
CA ARG A 17 -6.05 -7.48 -8.97
C ARG A 17 -4.76 -6.72 -9.28
N GLU A 18 -4.43 -6.68 -10.56
CA GLU A 18 -3.22 -6.01 -11.04
C GLU A 18 -3.61 -5.03 -12.14
N TRP A 19 -2.99 -3.85 -12.11
CA TRP A 19 -3.09 -2.86 -13.17
C TRP A 19 -1.69 -2.53 -13.71
N LYS A 20 -1.59 -2.26 -15.02
CA LYS A 20 -0.36 -1.77 -15.69
C LYS A 20 0.93 -2.54 -15.33
N HIS A 21 0.86 -3.87 -15.24
CA HIS A 21 2.01 -4.75 -14.99
C HIS A 21 2.73 -4.55 -13.64
N ALA A 22 2.00 -4.11 -12.60
CA ALA A 22 2.56 -3.83 -11.28
C ALA A 22 3.38 -5.00 -10.68
N CYS A 23 2.97 -6.26 -10.86
CA CYS A 23 3.73 -7.39 -10.31
C CYS A 23 5.08 -7.57 -11.02
N ALA A 24 5.13 -7.36 -12.34
CA ALA A 24 6.38 -7.41 -13.09
C ALA A 24 7.34 -6.30 -12.67
N ILE A 25 6.83 -5.08 -12.48
CA ILE A 25 7.61 -3.93 -12.02
C ILE A 25 8.16 -4.18 -10.61
N LEU A 26 7.32 -4.61 -9.66
CA LEU A 26 7.76 -4.93 -8.29
C LEU A 26 8.84 -6.01 -8.29
N LYS A 27 8.62 -7.12 -9.01
CA LYS A 27 9.56 -8.24 -9.01
C LYS A 27 10.88 -7.92 -9.70
N ALA A 28 10.89 -7.10 -10.75
CA ALA A 28 12.11 -6.78 -11.48
C ALA A 28 12.93 -5.69 -10.75
N ASP A 29 12.29 -4.57 -10.43
CA ASP A 29 12.97 -3.34 -10.02
C ASP A 29 12.93 -3.10 -8.50
N PHE A 30 11.97 -3.71 -7.79
CA PHE A 30 11.74 -3.51 -6.35
C PHE A 30 11.74 -4.85 -5.59
N GLN A 31 12.79 -5.66 -5.83
CA GLN A 31 12.87 -7.05 -5.35
C GLN A 31 12.76 -7.19 -3.83
N GLN A 32 13.30 -6.24 -3.06
CA GLN A 32 13.21 -6.26 -1.60
C GLN A 32 11.79 -5.98 -1.14
N GLU A 33 11.16 -4.95 -1.69
CA GLU A 33 9.78 -4.57 -1.40
C GLU A 33 8.81 -5.69 -1.80
N TRP A 34 9.01 -6.31 -2.96
CA TRP A 34 8.27 -7.48 -3.42
C TRP A 34 8.38 -8.65 -2.44
N THR A 35 9.59 -8.93 -1.96
CA THR A 35 9.84 -10.02 -0.99
C THR A 35 9.15 -9.73 0.33
N ASP A 36 9.20 -8.49 0.82
CA ASP A 36 8.54 -8.06 2.05
C ASP A 36 7.01 -8.18 1.95
N ILE A 37 6.43 -7.75 0.81
CA ILE A 37 4.99 -7.83 0.56
C ILE A 37 4.53 -9.29 0.52
N ILE A 38 5.25 -10.17 -0.16
CA ILE A 38 4.94 -11.60 -0.14
C ILE A 38 5.04 -12.14 1.29
N ALA A 39 6.13 -11.82 2.00
CA ALA A 39 6.37 -12.33 3.35
C ALA A 39 5.27 -11.90 4.34
N VAL A 40 4.79 -10.65 4.27
CA VAL A 40 3.71 -10.20 5.16
C VAL A 40 2.39 -10.91 4.84
N LEU A 41 2.07 -11.11 3.56
CA LEU A 41 0.87 -11.86 3.16
C LEU A 41 0.98 -13.34 3.57
N GLU A 42 2.14 -13.97 3.42
CA GLU A 42 2.35 -15.36 3.85
C GLU A 42 2.26 -15.52 5.39
N ALA A 43 2.70 -14.51 6.15
CA ALA A 43 2.64 -14.50 7.60
C ALA A 43 1.26 -14.11 8.17
N PHE A 44 0.47 -13.35 7.42
CA PHE A 44 -0.81 -12.81 7.89
C PHE A 44 -1.82 -13.92 8.22
N ARG A 45 -2.40 -13.85 9.42
CA ARG A 45 -3.48 -14.75 9.85
C ARG A 45 -4.57 -13.93 10.51
N LEU A 46 -5.76 -13.92 9.91
CA LEU A 46 -6.92 -13.29 10.52
C LEU A 46 -7.40 -14.13 11.71
N ARG A 47 -7.17 -13.64 12.92
CA ARG A 47 -7.56 -14.34 14.16
C ARG A 47 -8.93 -13.87 14.64
N LYS A 48 -9.78 -14.80 15.06
CA LYS A 48 -11.09 -14.47 15.65
C LYS A 48 -10.97 -13.50 16.83
N SER A 49 -9.93 -13.63 17.65
CA SER A 49 -9.68 -12.73 18.78
C SER A 49 -9.47 -11.28 18.37
N TRP A 50 -8.95 -11.02 17.16
CA TRP A 50 -8.76 -9.67 16.64
C TRP A 50 -10.07 -9.02 16.17
N LEU A 51 -11.12 -9.83 15.97
CA LEU A 51 -12.45 -9.37 15.57
C LEU A 51 -13.39 -9.14 16.77
N ILE A 52 -13.18 -9.87 17.86
CA ILE A 52 -14.07 -9.84 19.03
C ILE A 52 -13.66 -8.75 20.03
N GLU A 53 -12.37 -8.43 20.12
CA GLU A 53 -11.92 -7.33 20.98
C GLU A 53 -12.44 -6.00 20.43
N GLY A 54 -13.33 -5.36 21.19
CA GLY A 54 -13.91 -4.07 20.82
C GLY A 54 -13.03 -2.89 21.22
N GLY A 55 -12.97 -1.87 20.36
CA GLY A 55 -12.49 -0.53 20.69
C GLY A 55 -10.97 -0.34 20.64
N GLY A 56 -10.56 0.79 20.05
CA GLY A 56 -9.17 1.22 19.86
C GLY A 56 -9.04 2.10 18.61
N SER A 57 -8.01 2.94 18.52
CA SER A 57 -7.81 3.81 17.34
C SER A 57 -7.34 3.06 16.09
N LYS A 58 -6.64 1.91 16.24
CA LYS A 58 -6.18 1.06 15.12
C LYS A 58 -6.46 -0.43 15.40
N SER A 59 -6.96 -1.14 14.39
CA SER A 59 -7.24 -2.58 14.47
C SER A 59 -5.95 -3.39 14.61
N LYS A 60 -6.00 -4.51 15.35
CA LYS A 60 -4.90 -5.49 15.42
C LYS A 60 -4.53 -6.05 14.03
N VAL A 61 -5.49 -6.06 13.10
CA VAL A 61 -5.26 -6.45 11.71
C VAL A 61 -4.28 -5.50 11.03
N SER A 62 -4.61 -4.20 11.00
CA SER A 62 -3.74 -3.18 10.38
C SER A 62 -2.40 -3.07 11.10
N HIS A 63 -2.41 -3.16 12.44
CA HIS A 63 -1.20 -3.12 13.25
C HIS A 63 -0.24 -4.29 13.01
N PHE A 64 -0.77 -5.48 12.69
CA PHE A 64 0.12 -6.59 12.34
C PHE A 64 0.89 -6.29 11.05
N ILE A 65 0.20 -5.78 10.03
CA ILE A 65 0.77 -5.55 8.70
C ILE A 65 1.77 -4.38 8.75
N ASP A 66 1.39 -3.25 9.37
CA ASP A 66 2.26 -2.08 9.46
C ASP A 66 3.57 -2.40 10.20
N SER A 67 3.48 -3.08 11.34
CA SER A 67 4.62 -3.34 12.20
C SER A 67 5.55 -4.37 11.57
N PHE A 68 4.99 -5.33 10.83
CA PHE A 68 5.78 -6.29 10.07
C PHE A 68 6.63 -5.60 8.99
N LEU A 69 6.06 -4.61 8.29
CA LEU A 69 6.75 -3.83 7.27
C LEU A 69 7.70 -2.79 7.89
N TYR A 70 7.32 -2.13 8.98
CA TYR A 70 8.18 -1.17 9.68
C TYR A 70 9.46 -1.83 10.21
N GLN A 71 9.38 -3.06 10.70
CA GLN A 71 10.57 -3.84 11.08
C GLN A 71 11.53 -4.14 9.91
N ARG A 72 11.06 -3.96 8.67
CA ARG A 72 11.82 -4.14 7.42
C ARG A 72 12.20 -2.81 6.77
N GLY A 73 12.07 -1.70 7.49
CA GLY A 73 12.50 -0.38 7.03
C GLY A 73 11.49 0.36 6.17
N TRP A 74 10.23 -0.10 6.12
CA TRP A 74 9.14 0.71 5.61
C TRP A 74 8.78 1.81 6.61
N THR A 75 8.29 2.95 6.14
CA THR A 75 7.92 4.08 7.01
C THR A 75 6.65 4.75 6.54
N GLU A 76 5.85 5.31 7.45
CA GLU A 76 4.80 6.26 7.08
C GLU A 76 5.41 7.46 6.34
N LYS A 77 4.79 7.89 5.24
CA LYS A 77 5.33 8.99 4.43
C LYS A 77 4.25 9.96 4.00
N GLU A 78 4.47 11.23 4.34
CA GLU A 78 3.73 12.36 3.79
C GLU A 78 4.48 12.93 2.57
N PHE A 79 3.73 13.25 1.52
CA PHE A 79 4.25 13.86 0.30
C PHE A 79 3.66 15.26 0.13
N THR A 80 4.45 16.30 0.34
CA THR A 80 4.01 17.66 0.03
C THR A 80 4.02 17.87 -1.47
N THR A 81 2.88 18.24 -2.07
CA THR A 81 2.78 18.51 -3.50
C THR A 81 2.09 19.84 -3.74
N GLN A 82 2.52 20.54 -4.79
CA GLN A 82 2.02 21.87 -5.14
C GLN A 82 1.87 21.96 -6.65
N VAL A 83 0.77 22.60 -7.08
CA VAL A 83 0.51 22.91 -8.48
C VAL A 83 0.65 24.42 -8.66
N VAL A 84 1.36 24.83 -9.72
CA VAL A 84 1.54 26.25 -10.06
C VAL A 84 0.79 26.53 -11.36
N VAL A 85 -0.09 27.52 -11.35
CA VAL A 85 -0.84 28.00 -12.53
C VAL A 85 -0.68 29.51 -12.61
N ASP A 86 -0.04 30.03 -13.66
CA ASP A 86 0.20 31.47 -13.85
C ASP A 86 0.77 32.17 -12.59
N ASP A 87 1.82 31.58 -12.01
CA ASP A 87 2.49 31.99 -10.75
C ASP A 87 1.64 31.88 -9.46
N LEU A 88 0.41 31.39 -9.55
CA LEU A 88 -0.42 31.06 -8.38
C LEU A 88 -0.10 29.65 -7.89
N HIS A 89 0.27 29.56 -6.62
CA HIS A 89 0.60 28.30 -5.95
C HIS A 89 -0.63 27.72 -5.26
N PHE A 90 -0.98 26.48 -5.60
CA PHE A 90 -2.07 25.73 -4.99
C PHE A 90 -1.51 24.47 -4.34
N ASP A 91 -1.66 24.37 -3.02
CA ASP A 91 -1.32 23.14 -2.31
C ASP A 91 -2.32 22.05 -2.71
N THR A 92 -1.80 20.91 -3.15
CA THR A 92 -2.65 19.77 -3.49
C THR A 92 -2.77 18.89 -2.25
N PRO A 93 -3.99 18.59 -1.78
CA PRO A 93 -4.16 17.72 -0.63
C PRO A 93 -3.66 16.33 -1.01
N THR A 94 -2.61 15.90 -0.33
CA THR A 94 -2.14 14.51 -0.36
C THR A 94 -2.53 13.82 0.93
N HIS A 95 -2.66 12.51 0.84
CA HIS A 95 -2.82 11.67 2.01
C HIS A 95 -1.48 10.99 2.33
N LYS A 96 -1.22 10.85 3.63
CA LYS A 96 -0.08 10.08 4.12
C LYS A 96 -0.23 8.64 3.65
N VAL A 97 0.86 8.09 3.14
CA VAL A 97 0.97 6.67 2.82
C VAL A 97 1.38 5.91 4.08
N ASP A 98 0.61 4.90 4.46
CA ASP A 98 0.84 4.06 5.65
C ASP A 98 2.23 3.44 5.66
N CYS A 99 2.62 2.83 4.54
CA CYS A 99 3.89 2.12 4.37
C CYS A 99 4.55 2.54 3.05
N PHE A 100 5.68 3.22 3.13
CA PHE A 100 6.47 3.61 1.97
C PHE A 100 7.90 3.09 2.05
N ARG A 101 8.40 2.56 0.92
CA ARG A 101 9.80 2.16 0.76
C ARG A 101 10.23 2.22 -0.70
N ASN A 102 11.36 2.87 -0.98
CA ASN A 102 12.00 2.89 -2.31
C ASN A 102 11.03 3.10 -3.49
N ARG A 103 10.12 4.08 -3.39
CA ARG A 103 9.11 4.41 -4.42
C ARG A 103 7.95 3.40 -4.54
N VAL A 104 7.82 2.44 -3.64
CA VAL A 104 6.63 1.62 -3.47
C VAL A 104 5.80 2.19 -2.32
N ALA A 105 4.55 2.54 -2.61
CA ALA A 105 3.57 2.98 -1.63
C ALA A 105 2.58 1.85 -1.35
N LEU A 106 2.29 1.62 -0.07
CA LEU A 106 1.36 0.59 0.39
C LEU A 106 0.42 1.18 1.43
N GLU A 107 -0.88 1.03 1.21
CA GLU A 107 -1.96 1.42 2.12
C GLU A 107 -2.61 0.16 2.71
N ILE A 108 -3.03 0.22 3.99
CA ILE A 108 -3.61 -0.94 4.67
C ILE A 108 -5.07 -0.66 5.01
N GLU A 109 -5.97 -1.18 4.19
CA GLU A 109 -7.41 -0.95 4.39
C GLU A 109 -8.07 -2.05 5.23
N TRP A 110 -8.66 -1.63 6.37
CA TRP A 110 -9.45 -2.51 7.24
C TRP A 110 -10.75 -1.84 7.67
N ASN A 111 -11.88 -2.48 7.41
CA ASN A 111 -13.22 -1.93 7.70
C ASN A 111 -13.42 -0.54 7.08
N ASN A 112 -13.06 -0.44 5.80
CA ASN A 112 -13.09 0.80 5.04
C ASN A 112 -14.54 1.34 4.94
N LYS A 113 -14.70 2.66 5.06
CA LYS A 113 -15.93 3.39 4.76
C LYS A 113 -15.79 4.01 3.36
N ASP A 114 -16.90 4.07 2.62
CA ASP A 114 -16.91 4.30 1.18
C ASP A 114 -16.08 5.47 0.57
N PRO A 115 -15.63 6.55 1.27
CA PRO A 115 -14.73 7.49 0.61
C PRO A 115 -13.23 7.15 0.65
N PHE A 116 -12.74 6.23 1.50
CA PHE A 116 -11.27 6.12 1.67
C PHE A 116 -10.60 5.33 0.54
N PHE A 117 -11.21 4.25 0.06
CA PHE A 117 -10.62 3.44 -1.01
C PHE A 117 -10.35 4.24 -2.31
N ASP A 118 -11.32 5.04 -2.75
CA ASP A 118 -11.19 5.88 -3.96
C ASP A 118 -10.13 6.97 -3.79
N ARG A 119 -10.09 7.57 -2.59
CA ARG A 119 -9.10 8.59 -2.22
C ARG A 119 -7.67 8.07 -2.31
N ASP A 120 -7.42 6.87 -1.82
CA ASP A 120 -6.07 6.29 -1.79
C ASP A 120 -5.63 5.86 -3.20
N LEU A 121 -6.54 5.33 -4.02
CA LEU A 121 -6.29 5.09 -5.44
C LEU A 121 -5.97 6.38 -6.21
N ASN A 122 -6.70 7.46 -5.93
CA ASN A 122 -6.41 8.76 -6.55
C ASN A 122 -5.07 9.34 -6.04
N ASN A 123 -4.73 9.14 -4.76
CA ASN A 123 -3.43 9.51 -4.19
C ASN A 123 -2.30 8.76 -4.91
N PHE A 124 -2.42 7.44 -5.10
CA PHE A 124 -1.44 6.66 -5.87
C PHE A 124 -1.30 7.13 -7.30
N ARG A 125 -2.41 7.42 -7.99
CA ARG A 125 -2.38 7.96 -9.35
C ARG A 125 -1.60 9.28 -9.40
N LEU A 126 -1.93 10.23 -8.52
CA LEU A 126 -1.24 11.52 -8.44
C LEU A 126 0.27 11.34 -8.17
N LEU A 127 0.63 10.55 -7.16
CA LEU A 127 2.02 10.32 -6.80
C LEU A 127 2.80 9.59 -7.90
N PHE A 128 2.15 8.71 -8.67
CA PHE A 128 2.74 8.07 -9.83
C PHE A 128 2.98 9.08 -10.96
N ASP A 129 1.99 9.92 -11.28
CA ASP A 129 2.09 10.96 -12.30
C ASP A 129 3.20 11.98 -11.97
N LEU A 130 3.35 12.32 -10.69
CA LEU A 130 4.44 13.17 -10.16
C LEU A 130 5.78 12.45 -10.06
N ARG A 131 5.85 11.17 -10.42
CA ARG A 131 7.05 10.31 -10.31
C ARG A 131 7.59 10.21 -8.89
N ALA A 132 6.74 10.37 -7.87
CA ALA A 132 7.10 10.14 -6.48
C ALA A 132 7.11 8.63 -6.14
N ILE A 133 6.19 7.87 -6.75
CA ILE A 133 6.10 6.42 -6.61
C ILE A 133 6.18 5.76 -7.99
N SER A 134 6.53 4.47 -8.00
CA SER A 134 6.51 3.61 -9.18
C SER A 134 5.39 2.58 -9.12
N VAL A 135 5.00 2.14 -7.91
CA VAL A 135 3.90 1.18 -7.69
C VAL A 135 3.14 1.56 -6.41
N GLY A 136 1.80 1.51 -6.48
CA GLY A 136 0.90 1.56 -5.33
C GLY A 136 0.32 0.17 -5.05
N VAL A 137 0.18 -0.19 -3.78
CA VAL A 137 -0.41 -1.45 -3.28
C VAL A 137 -1.44 -1.10 -2.21
N ILE A 138 -2.59 -1.76 -2.23
CA ILE A 138 -3.68 -1.54 -1.26
C ILE A 138 -4.37 -2.87 -0.98
#